data_AF-A0AAN8QBE0-F1
#
_entry.id   AF-A0AAN8QBE0-F1
#
_cell.length_a   1.000
_cell.length_b   1.000
_cell.length_c   1.000
_cell.angle_alpha   90.00
_cell.angle_beta   90.00
_cell.angle_gamma   90.00
#
_symmetry.space_group_name_H-M   'P 1'
#
loop_
_entity.id
_entity.type
_entity.pdbx_description
1 polymer ?
#
loop_
_entity_poly.entity_id
_entity_poly.type
_entity_poly.pdbx_seq_one_letter_code
_entity_poly.pdbx_strand_id
1 'polypeptide(L)'
;MDVPDFAVDWASFPSDDELISLSQVMDIPTQQLVDMSCVTRDNKGRFSSPVKQADLENIQKCSVPIKTRNNNKWALNLWKDWVDNRNSKPETYFEKGKLIPTDINTLNDEELQFWLQRFIVEIRRKDGTNYPPNTLVQIVSGLQRYIKNDCNRNNVHILRDDDEKFSTFRKILDSEMKRLTSLGFGTKVKSCEPVLPEEEKVMWDKGVFSMNTAEGLSNAIFFYNGKAFAFRGMEQHKCVEAEQFEILTDQKNKRKFIRFTPRIQKNSQGGLKRKNVTITPIEHYEQPDNERCLVKMYDYYLSLIPRKGFLYKKPLTTTVTDESQHPRFSAANITFNKLSQMFKKFYQQAGLSIEGRTISNHSGRVTCCTTLYNDGFSDKAVTSRSAHRSNAVQKYQRELFSIKDSVSKSLGPPEINDIKTTGTQEDNDEIQEIKKLKTCVNQDVPSSANNTLEIIIPDCVNKVVLRKKDKTVTVEI
;
A
#
# COMPACT_ATOMS: atom_id res chain seq x y z
N MET A 1 10.57 12.33 46.20
CA MET A 1 9.73 11.43 45.40
C MET A 1 9.48 12.15 44.10
N ASP A 2 10.43 12.01 43.19
CA ASP A 2 10.45 12.69 41.91
C ASP A 2 9.57 11.93 40.92
N VAL A 3 8.62 12.64 40.32
CA VAL A 3 7.79 12.16 39.22
C VAL A 3 8.60 12.36 37.93
N PRO A 4 8.84 11.34 37.10
CA PRO A 4 9.64 11.53 35.90
C PRO A 4 8.85 12.37 34.88
N ASP A 5 9.47 13.45 34.44
CA ASP A 5 9.07 14.26 33.29
C ASP A 5 9.08 13.37 32.03
N PHE A 6 7.91 13.01 31.53
CA PHE A 6 7.76 12.46 30.18
C PHE A 6 7.88 13.62 29.18
N ALA A 7 9.11 14.02 28.88
CA ALA A 7 9.41 14.83 27.72
C ALA A 7 9.05 14.01 26.47
N VAL A 8 7.89 14.29 25.88
CA VAL A 8 7.53 13.82 24.55
C VAL A 8 8.56 14.41 23.59
N ASP A 9 9.33 13.56 22.92
CA ASP A 9 10.28 13.99 21.89
C ASP A 9 9.50 14.41 20.63
N TRP A 10 9.15 15.70 20.57
CA TRP A 10 8.40 16.32 19.48
C TRP A 10 9.21 16.46 18.19
N ALA A 11 10.51 16.11 18.17
CA ALA A 11 11.33 16.11 16.95
C ALA A 11 11.03 14.93 16.00
N SER A 12 10.14 14.03 16.42
CA SER A 12 9.72 12.86 15.63
C SER A 12 8.51 13.13 14.73
N PHE A 13 7.95 14.35 14.70
CA PHE A 13 6.86 14.65 13.79
C PHE A 13 7.39 14.99 12.38
N PRO A 14 6.77 14.43 11.34
CA PRO A 14 7.26 14.55 9.98
C PRO A 14 6.93 15.93 9.43
N SER A 15 7.88 16.55 8.72
CA SER A 15 7.64 17.81 8.00
C SER A 15 6.42 17.73 7.06
N ASP A 16 5.84 18.87 6.64
CA ASP A 16 4.73 18.92 5.66
C ASP A 16 4.95 18.01 4.42
N ASP A 17 6.21 17.85 3.99
CA ASP A 17 6.60 16.99 2.87
C ASP A 17 6.72 15.50 3.26
N GLU A 18 6.96 15.17 4.53
CA GLU A 18 6.92 13.82 5.08
C GLU A 18 5.49 13.37 5.48
N LEU A 19 4.58 14.27 5.87
CA LEU A 19 3.17 13.93 6.04
C LEU A 19 2.52 13.53 4.71
N ILE A 20 2.99 14.12 3.59
CA ILE A 20 2.65 13.69 2.23
C ILE A 20 3.25 12.30 1.92
N SER A 21 4.41 11.96 2.50
CA SER A 21 5.04 10.63 2.42
C SER A 21 4.31 9.58 3.26
N LEU A 22 3.86 9.92 4.47
CA LEU A 22 3.16 9.01 5.39
C LEU A 22 1.71 8.74 4.97
N SER A 23 1.12 9.62 4.15
CA SER A 23 -0.13 9.35 3.44
C SER A 23 -0.08 8.16 2.45
N GLN A 24 1.11 7.54 2.26
CA GLN A 24 1.33 6.40 1.36
C GLN A 24 1.00 5.03 1.98
N VAL A 25 0.42 4.98 3.18
CA VAL A 25 0.07 3.72 3.86
C VAL A 25 -1.42 3.69 4.12
N MET A 26 -2.11 2.76 3.44
CA MET A 26 -3.56 2.48 3.44
C MET A 26 -4.40 3.14 2.32
N ASP A 27 -4.66 2.31 1.32
CA ASP A 27 -5.72 2.32 0.30
C ASP A 27 -6.56 3.61 0.13
N ILE A 28 -5.98 4.55 -0.61
CA ILE A 28 -6.62 5.05 -1.83
C ILE A 28 -5.65 4.76 -2.98
N PRO A 29 -5.99 3.87 -3.94
CA PRO A 29 -5.14 3.66 -5.08
C PRO A 29 -5.11 4.94 -5.94
N THR A 30 -3.88 5.31 -6.31
CA THR A 30 -3.49 6.13 -7.48
C THR A 30 -3.68 7.66 -7.34
N GLN A 31 -2.59 8.41 -7.51
CA GLN A 31 -2.55 9.89 -7.55
C GLN A 31 -2.10 10.31 -8.94
N GLN A 32 -2.94 11.12 -9.58
CA GLN A 32 -2.90 11.49 -10.99
C GLN A 32 -1.72 12.36 -11.41
N LEU A 33 -1.36 12.23 -12.69
CA LEU A 33 -0.62 13.20 -13.47
C LEU A 33 -1.45 14.48 -13.65
N VAL A 34 -0.79 15.63 -13.59
CA VAL A 34 -1.36 16.96 -13.89
C VAL A 34 -2.02 16.91 -15.26
N ASP A 35 -3.29 17.33 -15.36
CA ASP A 35 -4.00 17.41 -16.63
C ASP A 35 -3.50 18.65 -17.40
N MET A 36 -2.55 18.43 -18.30
CA MET A 36 -1.99 19.48 -19.16
C MET A 36 -2.78 19.68 -20.47
N SER A 37 -3.89 18.95 -20.67
CA SER A 37 -4.70 19.08 -21.89
C SER A 37 -5.41 20.43 -22.02
N CYS A 38 -5.47 21.20 -20.94
CA CYS A 38 -6.09 22.53 -20.90
C CYS A 38 -5.29 23.64 -21.59
N VAL A 39 -4.12 23.34 -22.18
CA VAL A 39 -3.25 24.36 -22.79
C VAL A 39 -2.96 24.00 -24.26
N THR A 40 -3.97 24.08 -25.13
CA THR A 40 -3.74 24.06 -26.57
C THR A 40 -3.17 25.40 -27.01
N ARG A 41 -1.89 25.44 -27.39
CA ARG A 41 -1.23 26.64 -27.93
C ARG A 41 -1.18 26.50 -29.44
N ASP A 42 -1.81 27.42 -30.15
CA ASP A 42 -1.67 27.51 -31.60
C ASP A 42 -0.23 27.96 -31.91
N ASN A 43 0.57 27.05 -32.47
CA ASN A 43 2.00 27.21 -32.62
C ASN A 43 2.34 27.51 -34.08
N LYS A 44 2.26 28.78 -34.46
CA LYS A 44 2.91 29.29 -35.67
C LYS A 44 3.70 30.56 -35.35
N GLY A 45 4.91 30.38 -34.85
CA GLY A 45 5.86 31.45 -34.51
C GLY A 45 6.82 31.09 -33.37
N ARG A 46 7.85 31.92 -33.15
CA ARG A 46 8.79 31.79 -32.00
C ARG A 46 8.10 31.93 -30.64
N PHE A 47 7.03 32.72 -30.58
CA PHE A 47 6.23 32.96 -29.39
C PHE A 47 4.77 32.61 -29.68
N SER A 48 4.10 31.96 -28.72
CA SER A 48 2.64 31.73 -28.79
C SER A 48 1.87 33.04 -28.60
N SER A 49 0.59 33.05 -28.97
CA SER A 49 -0.29 34.21 -28.76
C SER A 49 -0.39 34.62 -27.27
N PRO A 50 -0.64 35.91 -26.97
CA PRO A 50 -0.82 36.39 -25.60
C PRO A 50 -1.87 35.59 -24.83
N VAL A 51 -1.53 35.19 -23.60
CA VAL A 51 -2.36 34.35 -22.72
C VAL A 51 -3.35 35.22 -21.93
N LYS A 52 -4.62 34.80 -21.81
CA LYS A 52 -5.62 35.53 -21.02
C LYS A 52 -5.47 35.22 -19.52
N GLN A 53 -5.93 36.12 -18.66
CA GLN A 53 -5.92 35.91 -17.20
C GLN A 53 -6.65 34.63 -16.78
N ALA A 54 -7.80 34.34 -17.40
CA ALA A 54 -8.54 33.10 -17.15
C ALA A 54 -7.72 31.83 -17.48
N ASP A 55 -6.87 31.88 -18.51
CA ASP A 55 -6.00 30.76 -18.87
C ASP A 55 -4.88 30.57 -17.84
N LEU A 56 -4.33 31.67 -17.29
CA LEU A 56 -3.36 31.62 -16.20
C LEU A 56 -3.96 31.02 -14.92
N GLU A 57 -5.17 31.42 -14.55
CA GLU A 57 -5.91 30.83 -13.43
C GLU A 57 -6.20 29.35 -13.65
N ASN A 58 -6.54 28.95 -14.88
CA ASN A 58 -6.74 27.55 -15.24
C ASN A 58 -5.45 26.74 -15.14
N ILE A 59 -4.32 27.28 -15.59
CA ILE A 59 -2.99 26.66 -15.43
C ILE A 59 -2.69 26.46 -13.93
N GLN A 60 -2.94 27.48 -13.11
CA GLN A 60 -2.73 27.40 -11.66
C GLN A 60 -3.64 26.34 -11.02
N LYS A 61 -4.92 26.29 -11.38
CA LYS A 61 -5.88 25.27 -10.90
C LYS A 61 -5.48 23.86 -11.34
N CYS A 62 -4.96 23.70 -12.56
CA CYS A 62 -4.54 22.41 -13.08
C CYS A 62 -3.27 21.88 -12.42
N SER A 63 -2.44 22.75 -11.82
CA SER A 63 -1.26 22.34 -11.05
C SER A 63 -1.58 21.38 -9.88
N VAL A 64 -2.82 21.42 -9.37
CA VAL A 64 -3.30 20.50 -8.34
C VAL A 64 -3.98 19.29 -8.99
N PRO A 65 -3.52 18.04 -8.72
CA PRO A 65 -4.13 16.83 -9.28
C PRO A 65 -5.64 16.74 -8.99
N ILE A 66 -6.44 16.22 -9.94
CA ILE A 66 -7.93 16.17 -9.81
C ILE A 66 -8.34 15.37 -8.57
N LYS A 67 -7.67 14.25 -8.27
CA LYS A 67 -7.95 13.46 -7.05
C LYS A 67 -7.70 14.26 -5.77
N THR A 68 -6.66 15.09 -5.73
CA THR A 68 -6.38 15.99 -4.60
C THR A 68 -7.49 17.03 -4.46
N ARG A 69 -7.95 17.62 -5.57
CA ARG A 69 -9.11 18.54 -5.57
C ARG A 69 -10.38 17.85 -5.06
N ASN A 70 -10.64 16.63 -5.50
CA ASN A 70 -11.77 15.83 -5.03
C ASN A 70 -11.67 15.51 -3.54
N ASN A 71 -10.47 15.19 -3.04
CA ASN A 71 -10.25 14.96 -1.61
C ASN A 71 -10.49 16.23 -0.78
N ASN A 72 -10.02 17.39 -1.25
CA ASN A 72 -10.27 18.68 -0.59
C ASN A 72 -11.77 18.98 -0.53
N LYS A 73 -12.48 18.79 -1.66
CA LYS A 73 -13.93 18.99 -1.74
C LYS A 73 -14.68 18.03 -0.80
N TRP A 74 -14.26 16.77 -0.73
CA TRP A 74 -14.84 15.79 0.18
C TRP A 74 -14.66 16.20 1.65
N ALA A 75 -13.45 16.60 2.05
CA ALA A 75 -13.17 17.07 3.40
C ALA A 75 -14.00 18.32 3.76
N LEU A 76 -14.15 19.26 2.82
CA LEU A 76 -14.96 20.45 3.01
C LEU A 76 -16.45 20.13 3.14
N ASN A 77 -16.97 19.22 2.31
CA ASN A 77 -18.36 18.79 2.42
C ASN A 77 -18.61 18.08 3.75
N LEU A 78 -17.70 17.23 4.20
CA LEU A 78 -17.79 16.57 5.50
C LEU A 78 -17.81 17.59 6.65
N TRP A 79 -17.02 18.65 6.55
CA TRP A 79 -17.07 19.78 7.50
C TRP A 79 -18.44 20.44 7.51
N LYS A 80 -18.99 20.79 6.34
CA LYS A 80 -20.31 21.43 6.22
C LYS A 80 -21.42 20.55 6.78
N ASP A 81 -21.45 19.28 6.40
CA ASP A 81 -22.43 18.31 6.90
C ASP A 81 -22.35 18.18 8.44
N TRP A 82 -21.14 18.16 9.00
CA TRP A 82 -20.95 18.14 10.45
C TRP A 82 -21.43 19.44 11.11
N VAL A 83 -21.13 20.61 10.53
CA VAL A 83 -21.59 21.91 11.03
C VAL A 83 -23.12 21.99 11.06
N ASP A 84 -23.79 21.59 9.98
CA ASP A 84 -25.25 21.61 9.90
C ASP A 84 -25.87 20.70 10.96
N ASN A 85 -25.33 19.49 11.11
CA ASN A 85 -25.74 18.56 12.16
C ASN A 85 -25.44 19.10 13.57
N ARG A 86 -24.29 19.75 13.79
CA ARG A 86 -23.91 20.30 15.08
C ARG A 86 -24.79 21.50 15.45
N ASN A 87 -25.07 22.40 14.51
CA ASN A 87 -25.94 23.56 14.71
C ASN A 87 -27.40 23.20 14.99
N SER A 88 -27.85 21.99 14.63
CA SER A 88 -29.17 21.49 15.04
C SER A 88 -29.28 21.17 16.53
N LYS A 89 -28.15 21.07 17.23
CA LYS A 89 -28.06 20.73 18.65
C LYS A 89 -27.92 21.99 19.51
N PRO A 90 -28.71 22.15 20.59
CA PRO A 90 -28.68 23.34 21.43
C PRO A 90 -27.32 23.55 22.14
N GLU A 91 -26.59 22.47 22.43
CA GLU A 91 -25.25 22.47 23.04
C GLU A 91 -24.26 23.35 22.26
N THR A 92 -24.42 23.41 20.94
CA THR A 92 -23.55 24.21 20.07
C THR A 92 -23.64 25.70 20.38
N TYR A 93 -24.85 26.20 20.66
CA TYR A 93 -25.03 27.58 21.06
C TYR A 93 -24.44 27.84 22.46
N PHE A 94 -24.60 26.90 23.40
CA PHE A 94 -24.10 27.06 24.76
C PHE A 94 -22.56 27.12 24.86
N GLU A 95 -21.83 26.52 23.91
CA GLU A 95 -20.36 26.51 23.94
C GLU A 95 -19.70 27.85 23.58
N LYS A 96 -20.31 28.65 22.69
CA LYS A 96 -19.73 29.91 22.18
C LYS A 96 -20.72 31.07 22.08
N GLY A 97 -21.97 30.90 22.49
CA GLY A 97 -23.05 31.89 22.37
C GLY A 97 -23.47 32.17 20.93
N LYS A 98 -23.05 31.35 19.97
CA LYS A 98 -23.35 31.49 18.54
C LYS A 98 -23.29 30.17 17.81
N LEU A 99 -24.03 30.08 16.71
CA LEU A 99 -23.93 28.97 15.76
C LEU A 99 -22.58 28.97 15.04
N ILE A 100 -22.15 27.79 14.61
CA ILE A 100 -20.93 27.61 13.82
C ILE A 100 -21.22 28.11 12.39
N PRO A 101 -20.43 29.05 11.85
CA PRO A 101 -20.52 29.38 10.44
C PRO A 101 -20.24 28.18 9.54
N THR A 102 -21.09 27.96 8.54
CA THR A 102 -20.91 26.87 7.55
C THR A 102 -19.66 27.08 6.69
N ASP A 103 -19.30 28.34 6.41
CA ASP A 103 -18.06 28.67 5.71
C ASP A 103 -16.88 28.76 6.69
N ILE A 104 -15.99 27.76 6.59
CA ILE A 104 -14.77 27.65 7.39
C ILE A 104 -13.85 28.87 7.27
N ASN A 105 -13.94 29.64 6.17
CA ASN A 105 -13.12 30.83 5.98
C ASN A 105 -13.48 31.97 6.95
N THR A 106 -14.72 32.01 7.43
CA THR A 106 -15.22 33.06 8.32
C THR A 106 -14.74 32.92 9.77
N LEU A 107 -14.19 31.77 10.13
CA LEU A 107 -13.67 31.49 11.46
C LEU A 107 -12.30 32.13 11.66
N ASN A 108 -12.09 32.80 12.79
CA ASN A 108 -10.74 33.20 13.19
C ASN A 108 -9.90 31.98 13.63
N ASP A 109 -8.59 32.15 13.84
CA ASP A 109 -7.68 31.04 14.15
C ASP A 109 -8.07 30.30 15.46
N GLU A 110 -8.52 31.02 16.48
CA GLU A 110 -8.95 30.45 17.77
C GLU A 110 -10.23 29.61 17.64
N GLU A 111 -11.22 30.14 16.92
CA GLU A 111 -12.48 29.45 16.64
C GLU A 111 -12.27 28.24 15.75
N LEU A 112 -11.41 28.38 14.74
CA LEU A 112 -11.04 27.27 13.86
C LEU A 112 -10.39 26.15 14.67
N GLN A 113 -9.40 26.46 15.51
CA GLN A 113 -8.78 25.47 16.39
C GLN A 113 -9.83 24.82 17.31
N PHE A 114 -10.67 25.62 17.95
CA PHE A 114 -11.70 25.16 18.88
C PHE A 114 -12.69 24.20 18.22
N TRP A 115 -13.18 24.49 17.02
CA TRP A 115 -14.14 23.63 16.34
C TRP A 115 -13.50 22.41 15.67
N LEU A 116 -12.26 22.52 15.16
CA LEU A 116 -11.54 21.38 14.57
C LEU A 116 -11.33 20.24 15.57
N GLN A 117 -11.09 20.56 16.84
CA GLN A 117 -10.95 19.57 17.92
C GLN A 117 -12.20 18.70 18.05
N ARG A 118 -13.38 19.32 17.98
CA ARG A 118 -14.67 18.62 18.13
C ARG A 118 -15.00 17.87 16.86
N PHE A 119 -14.82 18.53 15.72
CA PHE A 119 -15.00 17.95 14.40
C PHE A 119 -14.27 16.61 14.27
N ILE A 120 -12.98 16.54 14.59
CA ILE A 120 -12.19 15.32 14.34
C ILE A 120 -12.59 14.14 15.22
N VAL A 121 -13.06 14.41 16.44
CA VAL A 121 -13.51 13.38 17.40
C VAL A 121 -14.95 12.94 17.12
N GLU A 122 -15.78 13.82 16.56
CA GLU A 122 -17.21 13.59 16.35
C GLU A 122 -17.54 12.97 14.98
N ILE A 123 -16.69 13.15 13.97
CA ILE A 123 -17.00 12.66 12.63
C ILE A 123 -17.05 11.13 12.57
N ARG A 124 -18.05 10.65 11.83
CA ARG A 124 -18.25 9.22 11.54
C ARG A 124 -18.49 9.03 10.05
N ARG A 125 -18.31 7.80 9.60
CA ARG A 125 -18.76 7.34 8.29
C ARG A 125 -20.28 7.35 8.22
N LYS A 126 -20.82 7.27 7.00
CA LYS A 126 -22.27 7.18 6.77
C LYS A 126 -22.93 5.96 7.43
N ASP A 127 -22.16 4.89 7.62
CA ASP A 127 -22.58 3.68 8.33
C ASP A 127 -22.47 3.80 9.87
N GLY A 128 -22.09 4.96 10.39
CA GLY A 128 -21.90 5.22 11.82
C GLY A 128 -20.53 4.78 12.37
N THR A 129 -19.70 4.11 11.57
CA THR A 129 -18.38 3.63 12.04
C THR A 129 -17.33 4.74 12.09
N ASN A 130 -16.28 4.54 12.89
CA ASN A 130 -15.17 5.49 12.95
C ASN A 130 -14.35 5.49 11.66
N TYR A 131 -13.79 6.65 11.32
CA TYR A 131 -12.76 6.72 10.28
C TYR A 131 -11.44 6.11 10.79
N PRO A 132 -10.66 5.44 9.93
CA PRO A 132 -9.30 5.04 10.29
C PRO A 132 -8.38 6.23 10.59
N PRO A 133 -7.33 6.07 11.42
CA PRO A 133 -6.39 7.14 11.78
C PRO A 133 -5.85 7.93 10.58
N ASN A 134 -5.36 7.24 9.55
CA ASN A 134 -4.82 7.90 8.36
C ASN A 134 -5.88 8.70 7.56
N THR A 135 -7.14 8.28 7.63
CA THR A 135 -8.22 9.02 6.98
C THR A 135 -8.48 10.35 7.70
N LEU A 136 -8.33 10.41 9.03
CA LEU A 136 -8.40 11.66 9.78
C LEU A 136 -7.35 12.67 9.30
N VAL A 137 -6.09 12.24 9.17
CA VAL A 137 -5.01 13.09 8.63
C VAL A 137 -5.32 13.57 7.21
N GLN A 138 -5.91 12.72 6.37
CA GLN A 138 -6.30 13.10 5.00
C GLN A 138 -7.42 14.15 4.95
N ILE A 139 -8.39 14.06 5.86
CA ILE A 139 -9.46 15.06 6.03
C ILE A 139 -8.85 16.41 6.42
N VAL A 140 -8.03 16.42 7.48
CA VAL A 140 -7.39 17.64 7.98
C VAL A 140 -6.48 18.26 6.92
N SER A 141 -5.70 17.43 6.22
CA SER A 141 -4.87 17.89 5.09
C SER A 141 -5.71 18.44 3.94
N GLY A 142 -6.92 17.91 3.71
CA GLY A 142 -7.88 18.43 2.75
C GLY A 142 -8.36 19.83 3.12
N LEU A 143 -8.75 20.03 4.38
CA LEU A 143 -9.16 21.33 4.91
C LEU A 143 -8.00 22.34 4.88
N GLN A 144 -6.80 21.95 5.34
CA GLN A 144 -5.59 22.79 5.27
C GLN A 144 -5.31 23.29 3.85
N ARG A 145 -5.43 22.40 2.85
CA ARG A 145 -5.24 22.80 1.43
C ARG A 145 -6.33 23.76 0.94
N TYR A 146 -7.57 23.56 1.35
CA TYR A 146 -8.67 24.47 1.00
C TYR A 146 -8.47 25.85 1.63
N ILE A 147 -8.14 25.91 2.93
CA ILE A 147 -7.88 27.17 3.65
C ILE A 147 -6.71 27.93 2.99
N LYS A 148 -5.64 27.22 2.63
CA LYS A 148 -4.49 27.84 1.99
C LYS A 148 -4.77 28.33 0.57
N ASN A 149 -5.31 27.45 -0.29
CA ASN A 149 -5.37 27.70 -1.73
C ASN A 149 -6.65 28.41 -2.18
N ASP A 150 -7.79 28.07 -1.57
CA ASP A 150 -9.11 28.58 -1.97
C ASP A 150 -9.55 29.76 -1.10
N CYS A 151 -9.17 29.78 0.19
CA CYS A 151 -9.45 30.90 1.11
C CYS A 151 -8.32 31.92 1.19
N ASN A 152 -7.18 31.66 0.54
CA ASN A 152 -5.99 32.51 0.51
C ASN A 152 -5.38 32.83 1.90
N ARG A 153 -5.61 31.96 2.90
CA ARG A 153 -5.07 32.08 4.26
C ARG A 153 -3.75 31.32 4.39
N ASN A 154 -2.70 31.88 3.76
CA ASN A 154 -1.39 31.22 3.67
C ASN A 154 -0.64 31.10 5.01
N ASN A 155 -1.04 31.88 6.00
CA ASN A 155 -0.46 31.97 7.35
C ASN A 155 -1.08 30.98 8.36
N VAL A 156 -2.09 30.20 7.96
CA VAL A 156 -2.73 29.21 8.83
C VAL A 156 -2.09 27.86 8.59
N HIS A 157 -1.47 27.27 9.62
CA HIS A 157 -0.78 25.98 9.54
C HIS A 157 -1.30 25.00 10.59
N ILE A 158 -2.38 24.28 10.27
CA ILE A 158 -3.05 23.38 11.21
C ILE A 158 -2.13 22.22 11.65
N LEU A 159 -1.36 21.67 10.72
CA LEU A 159 -0.57 20.45 10.92
C LEU A 159 0.92 20.67 11.18
N ARG A 160 1.43 21.91 11.12
CA ARG A 160 2.85 22.15 11.37
C ARG A 160 3.14 22.23 12.86
N ASP A 161 4.23 21.61 13.29
CA ASP A 161 4.58 21.56 14.71
C ASP A 161 5.10 22.89 15.25
N ASP A 162 5.69 23.72 14.37
CA ASP A 162 6.22 25.05 14.70
C ASP A 162 5.13 26.12 14.97
N ASP A 163 3.88 25.87 14.56
CA ASP A 163 2.76 26.78 14.77
C ASP A 163 2.00 26.46 16.07
N GLU A 164 2.29 27.18 17.16
CA GLU A 164 1.65 26.97 18.47
C GLU A 164 0.12 27.11 18.44
N LYS A 165 -0.45 27.85 17.47
CA LYS A 165 -1.88 28.16 17.40
C LYS A 165 -2.78 26.93 17.28
N PHE A 166 -2.26 25.80 16.80
CA PHE A 166 -3.03 24.56 16.64
C PHE A 166 -2.48 23.40 17.47
N SER A 167 -1.61 23.68 18.45
CA SER A 167 -0.96 22.67 19.29
C SER A 167 -1.97 21.77 20.04
N THR A 168 -3.04 22.34 20.60
CA THR A 168 -4.08 21.59 21.30
C THR A 168 -4.85 20.68 20.33
N PHE A 169 -5.17 21.20 19.15
CA PHE A 169 -5.79 20.39 18.10
C PHE A 169 -4.91 19.21 17.67
N ARG A 170 -3.61 19.42 17.47
CA ARG A 170 -2.67 18.34 17.11
C ARG A 170 -2.59 17.26 18.18
N LYS A 171 -2.55 17.64 19.47
CA LYS A 171 -2.60 16.71 20.61
C LYS A 171 -3.88 15.86 20.62
N ILE A 172 -5.03 16.47 20.33
CA ILE A 172 -6.32 15.77 20.26
C ILE A 172 -6.37 14.84 19.05
N LEU A 173 -5.91 15.28 17.89
CA LEU A 173 -5.82 14.46 16.69
C LEU A 173 -4.93 13.22 16.94
N ASP A 174 -3.74 13.40 17.53
CA ASP A 174 -2.83 12.32 17.87
C ASP A 174 -3.45 11.33 18.88
N SER A 175 -4.09 11.86 19.93
CA SER A 175 -4.77 11.04 20.95
C SER A 175 -5.91 10.21 20.33
N GLU A 176 -6.70 10.82 19.45
CA GLU A 176 -7.79 10.13 18.76
C GLU A 176 -7.26 9.07 17.79
N MET A 177 -6.18 9.36 17.07
CA MET A 177 -5.49 8.39 16.21
C MET A 177 -4.98 7.18 17.01
N LYS A 178 -4.38 7.40 18.19
CA LYS A 178 -3.94 6.33 19.10
C LYS A 178 -5.11 5.50 19.62
N ARG A 179 -6.20 6.14 20.05
CA ARG A 179 -7.43 5.48 20.49
C ARG A 179 -8.05 4.61 19.39
N LEU A 180 -8.10 5.12 18.16
CA LEU A 180 -8.64 4.36 17.02
C LEU A 180 -7.74 3.19 16.65
N THR A 181 -6.42 3.38 16.71
CA THR A 181 -5.44 2.31 16.48
C THR A 181 -5.57 1.20 17.52
N SER A 182 -5.73 1.53 18.81
CA SER A 182 -5.92 0.54 19.88
C SER A 182 -7.22 -0.24 19.75
N LEU A 183 -8.27 0.37 19.17
CA LEU A 183 -9.51 -0.30 18.80
C LEU A 183 -9.40 -1.12 17.49
N GLY A 184 -8.23 -1.19 16.88
CA GLY A 184 -7.98 -1.96 15.67
C GLY A 184 -8.39 -1.26 14.37
N PHE A 185 -8.84 0.00 14.39
CA PHE A 185 -9.14 0.73 13.15
C PHE A 185 -7.86 0.97 12.36
N GLY A 186 -7.87 0.57 11.08
CA GLY A 186 -6.70 0.72 10.20
C GLY A 186 -5.65 -0.39 10.33
N THR A 187 -5.87 -1.41 11.17
CA THR A 187 -4.95 -2.57 11.25
C THR A 187 -5.06 -3.48 10.02
N LYS A 188 -6.27 -3.63 9.47
CA LYS A 188 -6.52 -4.40 8.25
C LYS A 188 -6.35 -3.52 7.03
N VAL A 189 -5.12 -3.48 6.50
CA VAL A 189 -4.84 -2.84 5.22
C VAL A 189 -5.26 -3.78 4.10
N LYS A 190 -6.31 -3.42 3.34
CA LYS A 190 -6.53 -4.05 2.05
C LYS A 190 -5.33 -3.70 1.18
N SER A 191 -4.62 -4.71 0.71
CA SER A 191 -3.41 -4.54 -0.10
C SER A 191 -3.49 -5.47 -1.29
N CYS A 192 -3.22 -4.93 -2.47
CA CYS A 192 -3.34 -5.70 -3.70
C CYS A 192 -2.38 -6.89 -3.68
N GLU A 193 -2.87 -8.07 -4.02
CA GLU A 193 -2.08 -9.29 -3.99
C GLU A 193 -1.34 -9.53 -5.31
N PRO A 194 -0.16 -10.19 -5.28
CA PRO A 194 0.52 -10.62 -6.49
C PRO A 194 -0.28 -11.72 -7.19
N VAL A 195 -0.08 -11.84 -8.49
CA VAL A 195 -0.51 -12.99 -9.29
C VAL A 195 0.52 -14.08 -9.08
N LEU A 196 0.08 -15.27 -8.69
CA LEU A 196 0.98 -16.40 -8.45
C LEU A 196 1.47 -16.99 -9.79
N PRO A 197 2.68 -17.59 -9.84
CA PRO A 197 3.18 -18.24 -11.06
C PRO A 197 2.24 -19.30 -11.62
N GLU A 198 1.55 -20.05 -10.75
CA GLU A 198 0.58 -21.08 -11.11
C GLU A 198 -0.66 -20.47 -11.76
N GLU A 199 -1.12 -19.31 -11.26
CA GLU A 199 -2.25 -18.57 -11.83
C GLU A 199 -1.92 -18.04 -13.22
N GLU A 200 -0.71 -17.47 -13.38
CA GLU A 200 -0.22 -17.03 -14.69
C GLU A 200 -0.12 -18.20 -15.68
N LYS A 201 0.34 -19.37 -15.23
CA LYS A 201 0.33 -20.58 -16.06
C LYS A 201 -1.09 -20.94 -16.51
N VAL A 202 -2.07 -20.95 -15.60
CA VAL A 202 -3.48 -21.21 -15.95
C VAL A 202 -4.02 -20.18 -16.94
N MET A 203 -3.67 -18.89 -16.79
CA MET A 203 -4.10 -17.83 -17.73
C MET A 203 -3.57 -18.08 -19.15
N TRP A 204 -2.34 -18.57 -19.28
CA TRP A 204 -1.80 -18.98 -20.58
C TRP A 204 -2.48 -20.24 -21.12
N ASP A 205 -2.60 -21.28 -20.28
CA ASP A 205 -3.13 -22.58 -20.70
C ASP A 205 -4.61 -22.49 -21.14
N LYS A 206 -5.40 -21.59 -20.53
CA LYS A 206 -6.78 -21.30 -20.92
C LYS A 206 -6.93 -20.26 -22.04
N GLY A 207 -5.83 -19.76 -22.59
CA GLY A 207 -5.85 -18.77 -23.68
C GLY A 207 -6.32 -17.37 -23.26
N VAL A 208 -6.39 -17.07 -21.96
CA VAL A 208 -6.61 -15.71 -21.44
C VAL A 208 -5.45 -14.81 -21.87
N PHE A 209 -4.23 -15.36 -21.82
CA PHE A 209 -3.07 -14.83 -22.51
C PHE A 209 -2.80 -15.70 -23.73
N SER A 210 -2.61 -15.08 -24.88
CA SER A 210 -2.36 -15.80 -26.14
C SER A 210 -1.65 -14.88 -27.12
N MET A 211 -0.78 -15.43 -27.96
CA MET A 211 -0.23 -14.70 -29.10
C MET A 211 -1.11 -14.83 -30.37
N ASN A 212 -2.09 -15.73 -30.34
CA ASN A 212 -2.86 -16.10 -31.54
C ASN A 212 -4.21 -15.37 -31.61
N THR A 213 -4.68 -14.78 -30.50
CA THR A 213 -5.94 -14.04 -30.44
C THR A 213 -5.72 -12.57 -30.09
N ALA A 214 -6.51 -11.67 -30.66
CA ALA A 214 -6.40 -10.23 -30.37
C ALA A 214 -6.67 -9.91 -28.90
N GLU A 215 -7.67 -10.58 -28.32
CA GLU A 215 -7.99 -10.44 -26.91
C GLU A 215 -6.90 -10.99 -26.01
N GLY A 216 -6.40 -12.20 -26.29
CA GLY A 216 -5.34 -12.82 -25.51
C GLY A 216 -4.03 -12.03 -25.57
N LEU A 217 -3.70 -11.46 -26.74
CA LEU A 217 -2.50 -10.66 -26.92
C LEU A 217 -2.61 -9.32 -26.17
N SER A 218 -3.78 -8.66 -26.27
CA SER A 218 -4.06 -7.44 -25.51
C SER A 218 -4.00 -7.66 -24.00
N ASN A 219 -4.57 -8.77 -23.53
CA ASN A 219 -4.55 -9.17 -22.12
C ASN A 219 -3.11 -9.41 -21.64
N ALA A 220 -2.29 -10.14 -22.42
CA ALA A 220 -0.89 -10.40 -22.09
C ALA A 220 -0.06 -9.11 -22.01
N ILE A 221 -0.18 -8.21 -22.99
CA ILE A 221 0.50 -6.91 -22.99
C ILE A 221 0.10 -6.09 -21.76
N PHE A 222 -1.19 -6.09 -21.40
CA PHE A 222 -1.67 -5.39 -20.21
C PHE A 222 -1.05 -5.95 -18.92
N PHE A 223 -1.02 -7.29 -18.78
CA PHE A 223 -0.42 -7.95 -17.61
C PHE A 223 1.09 -7.69 -17.51
N TYR A 224 1.85 -7.86 -18.59
CA TYR A 224 3.30 -7.66 -18.57
C TYR A 224 3.73 -6.20 -18.46
N ASN A 225 2.88 -5.23 -18.85
CA ASN A 225 3.08 -3.84 -18.46
C ASN A 225 3.11 -3.68 -16.93
N GLY A 226 2.25 -4.40 -16.21
CA GLY A 226 2.30 -4.49 -14.75
C GLY A 226 3.54 -5.24 -14.24
N LYS A 227 3.77 -6.47 -14.72
CA LYS A 227 4.79 -7.39 -14.19
C LYS A 227 6.23 -7.06 -14.62
N ALA A 228 6.48 -6.79 -15.89
CA ALA A 228 7.84 -6.57 -16.42
C ALA A 228 8.30 -5.10 -16.32
N PHE A 229 7.36 -4.16 -16.47
CA PHE A 229 7.65 -2.71 -16.45
C PHE A 229 7.13 -2.00 -15.19
N ALA A 230 6.66 -2.76 -14.20
CA ALA A 230 6.23 -2.30 -12.88
C ALA A 230 5.16 -1.18 -12.91
N PHE A 231 4.21 -1.24 -13.86
CA PHE A 231 3.18 -0.21 -13.98
C PHE A 231 2.37 -0.06 -12.69
N ARG A 232 2.24 1.17 -12.19
CA ARG A 232 1.65 1.42 -10.87
C ARG A 232 0.14 1.23 -10.81
N GLY A 233 -0.57 1.37 -11.92
CA GLY A 233 -2.02 1.27 -11.92
C GLY A 233 -2.65 2.05 -13.06
N MET A 234 -3.95 2.28 -12.93
CA MET A 234 -4.82 2.69 -14.05
C MET A 234 -4.38 3.96 -14.78
N GLU A 235 -3.80 4.93 -14.10
CA GLU A 235 -3.37 6.19 -14.71
C GLU A 235 -2.23 5.99 -15.70
N GLN A 236 -1.28 5.11 -15.39
CA GLN A 236 -0.19 4.78 -16.29
C GLN A 236 -0.72 3.96 -17.48
N HIS A 237 -1.63 3.02 -17.23
CA HIS A 237 -2.27 2.26 -18.31
C HIS A 237 -3.14 3.13 -19.23
N LYS A 238 -3.79 4.18 -18.70
CA LYS A 238 -4.64 5.07 -19.51
C LYS A 238 -3.83 5.95 -20.47
N CYS A 239 -2.68 6.43 -20.02
CA CYS A 239 -1.90 7.45 -20.74
C CYS A 239 -0.70 6.88 -21.49
N VAL A 240 -0.44 5.57 -21.40
CA VAL A 240 0.70 4.97 -22.10
C VAL A 240 0.48 4.96 -23.62
N GLU A 241 1.51 5.37 -24.34
CA GLU A 241 1.53 5.42 -25.80
C GLU A 241 2.46 4.37 -26.39
N ALA A 242 2.17 3.92 -27.61
CA ALA A 242 2.97 2.93 -28.32
C ALA A 242 4.41 3.42 -28.60
N GLU A 243 4.60 4.73 -28.77
CA GLU A 243 5.92 5.36 -28.99
C GLU A 243 6.87 5.22 -27.79
N GLN A 244 6.33 4.92 -26.59
CA GLN A 244 7.15 4.72 -25.40
C GLN A 244 7.84 3.35 -25.39
N PHE A 245 7.52 2.48 -26.34
CA PHE A 245 8.09 1.14 -26.49
C PHE A 245 8.89 1.01 -27.78
N GLU A 246 10.18 0.73 -27.62
CA GLU A 246 11.14 0.57 -28.70
C GLU A 246 11.76 -0.82 -28.64
N ILE A 247 11.81 -1.52 -29.78
CA ILE A 247 12.57 -2.76 -29.91
C ILE A 247 13.94 -2.39 -30.47
N LEU A 248 14.98 -2.69 -29.71
CA LEU A 248 16.36 -2.32 -30.01
C LEU A 248 17.25 -3.56 -29.93
N THR A 249 18.43 -3.50 -30.54
CA THR A 249 19.45 -4.54 -30.44
C THR A 249 20.63 -4.00 -29.66
N ASP A 250 21.03 -4.71 -28.61
CA ASP A 250 22.24 -4.40 -27.86
C ASP A 250 23.46 -4.73 -28.73
N GLN A 251 24.24 -3.71 -29.09
CA GLN A 251 25.41 -3.88 -29.95
C GLN A 251 26.48 -4.76 -29.32
N LYS A 252 26.58 -4.78 -27.98
CA LYS A 252 27.59 -5.58 -27.27
C LYS A 252 27.18 -7.04 -27.19
N ASN A 253 25.94 -7.28 -26.78
CA ASN A 253 25.43 -8.64 -26.52
C ASN A 253 24.76 -9.29 -27.73
N LYS A 254 24.56 -8.54 -28.83
CA LYS A 254 23.83 -8.94 -30.04
C LYS A 254 22.43 -9.51 -29.78
N ARG A 255 21.81 -9.12 -28.65
CA ARG A 255 20.47 -9.55 -28.23
C ARG A 255 19.47 -8.42 -28.41
N LYS A 256 18.28 -8.74 -28.89
CA LYS A 256 17.17 -7.78 -28.92
C LYS A 256 16.66 -7.54 -27.51
N PHE A 257 16.16 -6.35 -27.27
CA PHE A 257 15.48 -5.98 -26.04
C PHE A 257 14.38 -4.98 -26.34
N ILE A 258 13.37 -4.96 -25.48
CA ILE A 258 12.36 -3.91 -25.47
C ILE A 258 12.74 -2.86 -24.42
N ARG A 259 12.76 -1.60 -24.84
CA ARG A 259 12.92 -0.44 -23.98
C ARG A 259 11.57 0.23 -23.79
N PHE A 260 11.18 0.39 -22.53
CA PHE A 260 10.07 1.24 -22.13
C PHE A 260 10.61 2.54 -21.52
N THR A 261 10.28 3.67 -22.13
CA THR A 261 10.64 5.00 -21.62
C THR A 261 9.43 5.67 -20.97
N PRO A 262 9.32 5.69 -19.63
CA PRO A 262 8.17 6.27 -18.96
C PRO A 262 8.16 7.79 -19.13
N ARG A 263 7.07 8.34 -19.66
CA ARG A 263 6.78 9.78 -19.56
C ARG A 263 6.24 10.06 -18.15
N ILE A 264 6.74 11.13 -17.52
CA ILE A 264 6.32 11.76 -16.24
C ILE A 264 5.63 10.81 -15.25
N GLN A 265 6.28 10.49 -14.13
CA GLN A 265 5.68 9.62 -13.09
C GLN A 265 5.04 10.43 -11.96
N LYS A 266 4.13 9.80 -11.20
CA LYS A 266 3.46 10.33 -9.99
C LYS A 266 4.39 11.12 -9.03
N ASN A 267 5.63 10.65 -8.82
CA ASN A 267 6.62 11.32 -7.95
C ASN A 267 7.72 12.09 -8.73
N SER A 268 7.58 12.15 -10.05
CA SER A 268 8.50 12.75 -11.00
C SER A 268 7.73 13.65 -11.97
N GLN A 269 6.83 14.48 -11.43
CA GLN A 269 5.99 15.41 -12.20
C GLN A 269 6.78 16.60 -12.77
N GLY A 270 8.08 16.71 -12.44
CA GLY A 270 8.88 17.89 -12.73
C GLY A 270 8.43 19.09 -11.90
N GLY A 271 8.57 20.28 -12.46
CA GLY A 271 8.17 21.53 -11.82
C GLY A 271 9.23 22.11 -10.88
N LEU A 272 8.91 23.27 -10.29
CA LEU A 272 9.88 24.07 -9.53
C LEU A 272 10.49 23.31 -8.34
N LYS A 273 9.70 22.44 -7.69
CA LYS A 273 10.16 21.60 -6.57
C LYS A 273 11.08 20.46 -7.00
N ARG A 274 11.07 20.07 -8.29
CA ARG A 274 11.91 19.00 -8.85
C ARG A 274 12.40 19.35 -10.25
N LYS A 275 13.40 20.25 -10.31
CA LYS A 275 14.01 20.71 -11.57
C LYS A 275 14.74 19.59 -12.33
N ASN A 276 15.34 18.63 -11.62
CA ASN A 276 16.11 17.52 -12.20
C ASN A 276 15.28 16.23 -12.18
N VAL A 277 14.51 15.97 -13.24
CA VAL A 277 13.82 14.68 -13.43
C VAL A 277 14.64 13.80 -14.35
N THR A 278 15.37 12.84 -13.78
CA THR A 278 15.99 11.76 -14.54
C THR A 278 14.93 10.70 -14.85
N ILE A 279 14.61 10.52 -16.12
CA ILE A 279 13.77 9.42 -16.60
C ILE A 279 14.69 8.22 -16.83
N THR A 280 14.53 7.18 -16.04
CA THR A 280 15.26 5.92 -16.24
C THR A 280 14.41 4.99 -17.11
N PRO A 281 14.86 4.67 -18.34
CA PRO A 281 14.20 3.66 -19.17
C PRO A 281 14.29 2.28 -18.50
N ILE A 282 13.30 1.44 -18.79
CA ILE A 282 13.24 0.06 -18.31
C ILE A 282 13.47 -0.85 -19.51
N GLU A 283 14.50 -1.69 -19.43
CA GLU A 283 14.88 -2.59 -20.53
C GLU A 283 14.59 -4.05 -20.16
N HIS A 284 14.05 -4.82 -21.11
CA HIS A 284 13.77 -6.24 -20.96
C HIS A 284 14.30 -7.01 -22.18
N TYR A 285 15.24 -7.93 -21.93
CA TYR A 285 15.97 -8.65 -22.98
C TYR A 285 15.20 -9.86 -23.51
N GLU A 286 15.44 -10.18 -24.78
CA GLU A 286 14.83 -11.32 -25.47
C GLU A 286 15.27 -12.64 -24.84
N GLN A 287 14.34 -13.60 -24.75
CA GLN A 287 14.58 -14.99 -24.36
C GLN A 287 14.25 -15.86 -25.59
N PRO A 288 15.24 -16.19 -26.44
CA PRO A 288 14.98 -16.81 -27.75
C PRO A 288 14.22 -18.14 -27.66
N ASP A 289 14.57 -18.96 -26.67
CA ASP A 289 14.03 -20.30 -26.46
C ASP A 289 12.65 -20.30 -25.77
N ASN A 290 12.18 -19.13 -25.32
CA ASN A 290 10.89 -18.99 -24.67
C ASN A 290 9.81 -18.62 -25.70
N GLU A 291 8.84 -19.50 -25.91
CA GLU A 291 7.68 -19.25 -26.77
C GLU A 291 6.88 -18.01 -26.34
N ARG A 292 6.90 -17.70 -25.03
CA ARG A 292 6.21 -16.55 -24.42
C ARG A 292 7.11 -15.32 -24.30
N CYS A 293 8.16 -15.23 -25.13
CA CYS A 293 9.13 -14.15 -25.07
C CYS A 293 8.48 -12.76 -25.22
N LEU A 294 8.70 -11.89 -24.22
CA LEU A 294 8.12 -10.55 -24.21
C LEU A 294 8.59 -9.69 -25.39
N VAL A 295 9.86 -9.80 -25.80
CA VAL A 295 10.36 -9.00 -26.92
C VAL A 295 9.60 -9.36 -28.21
N LYS A 296 9.46 -10.65 -28.51
CA LYS A 296 8.68 -11.14 -29.67
C LYS A 296 7.21 -10.74 -29.57
N MET A 297 6.62 -10.86 -28.37
CA MET A 297 5.23 -10.51 -28.13
C MET A 297 4.93 -9.02 -28.35
N TYR A 298 5.77 -8.13 -27.81
CA TYR A 298 5.58 -6.70 -27.98
C TYR A 298 5.90 -6.27 -29.40
N ASP A 299 6.93 -6.82 -30.05
CA ASP A 299 7.23 -6.55 -31.46
C ASP A 299 6.03 -6.91 -32.35
N TYR A 300 5.42 -8.08 -32.10
CA TYR A 300 4.21 -8.50 -32.79
C TYR A 300 3.01 -7.60 -32.48
N TYR A 301 2.74 -7.26 -31.22
CA TYR A 301 1.62 -6.38 -30.87
C TYR A 301 1.77 -4.98 -31.48
N LEU A 302 2.99 -4.42 -31.45
CA LEU A 302 3.27 -3.07 -31.95
C LEU A 302 3.23 -2.99 -33.48
N SER A 303 3.39 -4.10 -34.21
CA SER A 303 3.19 -4.14 -35.67
C SER A 303 1.71 -4.16 -36.06
N LEU A 304 0.82 -4.58 -35.16
CA LEU A 304 -0.62 -4.68 -35.38
C LEU A 304 -1.41 -3.40 -35.01
N ILE A 305 -0.74 -2.41 -34.40
CA ILE A 305 -1.36 -1.15 -33.98
C ILE A 305 -0.59 0.07 -34.51
N PRO A 306 -1.21 1.26 -34.61
CA PRO A 306 -0.48 2.48 -34.92
C PRO A 306 0.65 2.74 -33.92
N ARG A 307 1.86 3.03 -34.42
CA ARG A 307 3.03 3.32 -33.56
C ARG A 307 2.89 4.64 -32.80
N LYS A 308 2.01 5.53 -33.23
CA LYS A 308 1.70 6.80 -32.57
C LYS A 308 0.36 6.77 -31.84
N GLY A 309 0.34 7.29 -30.62
CA GLY A 309 -0.86 7.38 -29.76
C GLY A 309 -1.01 6.23 -28.76
N PHE A 310 -2.20 6.13 -28.16
CA PHE A 310 -2.48 5.21 -27.05
C PHE A 310 -2.19 3.74 -27.37
N LEU A 311 -1.55 3.05 -26.42
CA LEU A 311 -1.11 1.65 -26.57
C LEU A 311 -2.28 0.68 -26.69
N TYR A 312 -3.32 0.82 -25.85
CA TYR A 312 -4.39 -0.19 -25.74
C TYR A 312 -5.50 0.04 -26.76
N LYS A 313 -5.48 -0.75 -27.84
CA LYS A 313 -6.49 -0.76 -28.89
C LYS A 313 -7.54 -1.83 -28.65
N LYS A 314 -8.78 -1.57 -29.07
CA LYS A 314 -9.89 -2.52 -28.89
C LYS A 314 -9.64 -3.76 -29.76
N PRO A 315 -9.54 -4.97 -29.17
CA PRO A 315 -9.40 -6.19 -29.95
C PRO A 315 -10.69 -6.45 -30.76
N LEU A 316 -10.52 -6.94 -31.99
CA LEU A 316 -11.62 -7.38 -32.83
C LEU A 316 -11.75 -8.90 -32.72
N THR A 317 -12.99 -9.39 -32.64
CA THR A 317 -13.27 -10.82 -32.69
C THR A 317 -12.98 -11.32 -34.10
N THR A 318 -12.08 -12.30 -34.22
CA THR A 318 -11.84 -12.98 -35.50
C THR A 318 -13.10 -13.76 -35.86
N THR A 319 -13.76 -13.40 -36.96
CA THR A 319 -14.92 -14.15 -37.48
C THR A 319 -14.44 -15.31 -38.33
N VAL A 320 -15.24 -16.39 -38.39
CA VAL A 320 -14.92 -17.65 -39.10
C VAL A 320 -14.60 -17.44 -40.59
N THR A 321 -14.99 -16.31 -41.16
CA THR A 321 -14.78 -15.92 -42.56
C THR A 321 -13.46 -15.19 -42.83
N ASP A 322 -12.62 -14.93 -41.81
CA ASP A 322 -11.33 -14.25 -42.01
C ASP A 322 -10.21 -15.22 -42.36
N GLU A 323 -9.77 -15.18 -43.61
CA GLU A 323 -8.63 -15.96 -44.12
C GLU A 323 -7.29 -15.61 -43.43
N SER A 324 -7.21 -14.44 -42.78
CA SER A 324 -6.04 -14.04 -42.02
C SER A 324 -6.09 -14.61 -40.60
N GLN A 325 -5.27 -15.62 -40.30
CA GLN A 325 -5.08 -16.20 -38.95
C GLN A 325 -4.43 -15.22 -37.93
N HIS A 326 -4.35 -13.92 -38.23
CA HIS A 326 -3.66 -12.94 -37.41
C HIS A 326 -4.63 -12.12 -36.54
N PRO A 327 -4.25 -11.78 -35.29
CA PRO A 327 -4.99 -10.87 -34.44
C PRO A 327 -5.19 -9.49 -35.07
N ARG A 328 -6.39 -8.90 -34.91
CA ARG A 328 -6.71 -7.56 -35.43
C ARG A 328 -7.22 -6.63 -34.34
N PHE A 329 -6.90 -5.34 -34.47
CA PHE A 329 -7.29 -4.29 -33.54
C PHE A 329 -8.00 -3.14 -34.26
N SER A 330 -9.00 -2.57 -33.60
CA SER A 330 -9.67 -1.35 -34.06
C SER A 330 -8.79 -0.12 -33.82
N ALA A 331 -8.99 0.94 -34.60
CA ALA A 331 -8.43 2.25 -34.32
C ALA A 331 -8.88 2.81 -32.95
N ALA A 332 -10.05 2.40 -32.48
CA ALA A 332 -10.61 2.80 -31.20
C ALA A 332 -9.80 2.25 -30.00
N ASN A 333 -9.67 3.06 -28.96
CA ASN A 333 -8.98 2.67 -27.73
C ASN A 333 -9.89 1.86 -26.82
N ILE A 334 -9.30 1.02 -25.96
CA ILE A 334 -10.03 0.40 -24.86
C ILE A 334 -10.48 1.49 -23.89
N THR A 335 -11.77 1.52 -23.56
CA THR A 335 -12.35 2.50 -22.64
C THR A 335 -11.78 2.36 -21.23
N PHE A 336 -11.72 3.46 -20.49
CA PHE A 336 -11.23 3.50 -19.11
C PHE A 336 -11.90 2.46 -18.19
N ASN A 337 -13.22 2.31 -18.25
CA ASN A 337 -13.97 1.37 -17.42
C ASN A 337 -13.52 -0.08 -17.67
N LYS A 338 -13.32 -0.45 -18.95
CA LYS A 338 -12.80 -1.78 -19.32
C LYS A 338 -11.37 -1.99 -18.82
N LEU A 339 -10.48 -1.01 -19.02
CA LEU A 339 -9.11 -1.08 -18.51
C LEU A 339 -9.07 -1.25 -16.98
N SER A 340 -9.99 -0.62 -16.23
CA SER A 340 -10.06 -0.73 -14.76
C SER A 340 -10.44 -2.12 -14.25
N GLN A 341 -11.00 -2.97 -15.11
CA GLN A 341 -11.49 -4.31 -14.78
C GLN A 341 -10.62 -5.43 -15.36
N MET A 342 -9.49 -5.11 -16.01
CA MET A 342 -8.67 -6.09 -16.73
C MET A 342 -8.21 -7.27 -15.86
N PHE A 343 -7.65 -7.00 -14.67
CA PHE A 343 -7.25 -8.10 -13.78
C PHE A 343 -8.43 -8.97 -13.34
N LYS A 344 -9.57 -8.36 -13.00
CA LYS A 344 -10.79 -9.14 -12.66
C LYS A 344 -11.24 -10.01 -13.83
N LYS A 345 -11.18 -9.47 -15.05
CA LYS A 345 -11.50 -10.19 -16.30
C LYS A 345 -10.55 -11.37 -16.51
N PHE A 346 -9.25 -11.23 -16.24
CA PHE A 346 -8.29 -12.33 -16.37
C PHE A 346 -8.68 -13.51 -15.49
N TYR A 347 -8.94 -13.25 -14.22
CA TYR A 347 -9.34 -14.29 -13.26
C TYR A 347 -10.67 -14.94 -13.63
N GLN A 348 -11.65 -14.14 -14.06
CA GLN A 348 -12.94 -14.66 -14.52
C GLN A 348 -12.79 -15.57 -15.75
N GLN A 349 -12.04 -15.15 -16.78
CA GLN A 349 -11.79 -15.96 -17.98
C GLN A 349 -10.95 -17.20 -17.67
N ALA A 350 -10.04 -17.11 -16.70
CA ALA A 350 -9.25 -18.25 -16.23
C ALA A 350 -10.02 -19.17 -15.29
N GLY A 351 -11.24 -18.83 -14.85
CA GLY A 351 -11.99 -19.58 -13.84
C GLY A 351 -11.25 -19.68 -12.50
N LEU A 352 -10.49 -18.64 -12.13
CA LEU A 352 -9.75 -18.55 -10.88
C LEU A 352 -10.53 -17.70 -9.87
N SER A 353 -10.55 -18.12 -8.60
CA SER A 353 -11.21 -17.35 -7.54
C SER A 353 -10.37 -16.16 -7.09
N ILE A 354 -11.03 -15.02 -6.92
CA ILE A 354 -10.48 -13.81 -6.28
C ILE A 354 -11.01 -13.63 -4.85
N GLU A 355 -11.79 -14.59 -4.34
CA GLU A 355 -12.42 -14.50 -3.03
C GLU A 355 -11.37 -14.39 -1.92
N GLY A 356 -11.62 -13.50 -0.95
CA GLY A 356 -10.67 -13.20 0.11
C GLY A 356 -9.44 -12.37 -0.31
N ARG A 357 -9.24 -12.12 -1.61
CA ARG A 357 -8.04 -11.45 -2.14
C ARG A 357 -8.38 -10.12 -2.80
N THR A 358 -7.48 -9.15 -2.63
CA THR A 358 -7.60 -7.87 -3.34
C THR A 358 -6.83 -7.95 -4.66
N ILE A 359 -7.51 -8.27 -5.76
CA ILE A 359 -6.91 -8.29 -7.10
C ILE A 359 -7.31 -7.02 -7.87
N SER A 360 -6.32 -6.25 -8.32
CA SER A 360 -6.53 -5.03 -9.10
C SER A 360 -5.40 -4.82 -10.10
N ASN A 361 -5.45 -3.76 -10.91
CA ASN A 361 -4.36 -3.46 -11.84
C ASN A 361 -3.02 -3.17 -11.14
N HIS A 362 -3.05 -2.79 -9.86
CA HIS A 362 -1.85 -2.63 -9.06
C HIS A 362 -1.16 -3.97 -8.74
N SER A 363 -1.90 -5.09 -8.79
CA SER A 363 -1.38 -6.44 -8.58
C SER A 363 -0.24 -6.80 -9.53
N GLY A 364 -0.22 -6.28 -10.76
CA GLY A 364 0.89 -6.49 -11.68
C GLY A 364 2.23 -5.97 -11.15
N ARG A 365 2.24 -4.78 -10.53
CA ARG A 365 3.43 -4.23 -9.89
C ARG A 365 3.80 -4.97 -8.61
N VAL A 366 2.82 -5.40 -7.82
CA VAL A 366 3.07 -6.24 -6.64
C VAL A 366 3.75 -7.53 -7.07
N THR A 367 3.26 -8.16 -8.14
CA THR A 367 3.87 -9.34 -8.78
C THR A 367 5.31 -9.07 -9.19
N CYS A 368 5.59 -7.94 -9.86
CA CYS A 368 6.96 -7.53 -10.23
C CYS A 368 7.92 -7.54 -9.01
N CYS A 369 7.56 -6.81 -7.96
CA CYS A 369 8.41 -6.67 -6.77
C CYS A 369 8.54 -7.98 -6.00
N THR A 370 7.44 -8.73 -5.87
CA THR A 370 7.40 -10.03 -5.18
C THR A 370 8.24 -11.07 -5.92
N THR A 371 8.12 -11.18 -7.25
CA THR A 371 8.93 -12.12 -8.05
C THR A 371 10.42 -11.80 -7.92
N LEU A 372 10.83 -10.54 -8.13
CA LEU A 372 12.25 -10.20 -8.04
C LEU A 372 12.83 -10.43 -6.65
N TYR A 373 12.06 -10.16 -5.60
CA TYR A 373 12.51 -10.42 -4.24
C TYR A 373 12.71 -11.91 -3.97
N ASN A 374 11.72 -12.73 -4.31
CA ASN A 374 11.79 -14.18 -4.07
C ASN A 374 12.81 -14.88 -4.97
N ASP A 375 13.13 -14.33 -6.13
CA ASP A 375 14.21 -14.81 -7.01
C ASP A 375 15.62 -14.37 -6.51
N GLY A 376 15.71 -13.70 -5.36
CA GLY A 376 16.97 -13.33 -4.71
C GLY A 376 17.63 -12.06 -5.28
N PHE A 377 16.92 -11.23 -6.05
CA PHE A 377 17.48 -9.96 -6.52
C PHE A 377 17.57 -8.93 -5.37
N SER A 378 18.66 -8.15 -5.38
CA SER A 378 18.86 -7.10 -4.36
C SER A 378 17.77 -6.03 -4.36
N ASP A 379 17.53 -5.42 -3.20
CA ASP A 379 16.62 -4.28 -3.03
C ASP A 379 16.91 -3.14 -4.02
N LYS A 380 18.18 -2.91 -4.35
CA LYS A 380 18.60 -1.92 -5.37
C LYS A 380 18.03 -2.27 -6.74
N ALA A 381 18.09 -3.53 -7.15
CA ALA A 381 17.54 -3.98 -8.42
C ALA A 381 16.01 -3.89 -8.44
N VAL A 382 15.33 -4.31 -7.37
CA VAL A 382 13.86 -4.21 -7.25
C VAL A 382 13.43 -2.74 -7.28
N THR A 383 14.11 -1.88 -6.52
CA THR A 383 13.86 -0.43 -6.44
C THR A 383 14.05 0.25 -7.79
N SER A 384 15.14 -0.08 -8.50
CA SER A 384 15.42 0.43 -9.85
C SER A 384 14.33 0.01 -10.82
N ARG A 385 13.97 -1.28 -10.86
CA ARG A 385 12.93 -1.81 -11.76
C ARG A 385 11.57 -1.19 -11.51
N SER A 386 11.21 -1.03 -10.23
CA SER A 386 9.93 -0.47 -9.83
C SER A 386 9.94 1.05 -9.73
N ALA A 387 11.06 1.72 -9.93
CA ALA A 387 11.22 3.17 -9.76
C ALA A 387 10.74 3.68 -8.37
N HIS A 388 10.95 2.89 -7.31
CA HIS A 388 10.83 3.41 -5.94
C HIS A 388 12.03 4.30 -5.63
N ARG A 389 11.87 5.26 -4.71
CA ARG A 389 12.96 6.17 -4.28
C ARG A 389 13.37 5.97 -2.82
N SER A 390 12.68 5.09 -2.12
CA SER A 390 12.85 4.82 -0.69
C SER A 390 12.55 3.34 -0.41
N ASN A 391 12.72 2.94 0.84
CA ASN A 391 12.44 1.59 1.36
C ASN A 391 10.95 1.19 1.28
N ALA A 392 10.08 2.06 0.74
CA ALA A 392 8.69 1.74 0.45
C ALA A 392 8.51 0.49 -0.43
N VAL A 393 9.54 0.07 -1.19
CA VAL A 393 9.55 -1.19 -1.95
C VAL A 393 9.36 -2.42 -1.06
N GLN A 394 9.81 -2.38 0.20
CA GLN A 394 9.75 -3.52 1.13
C GLN A 394 8.30 -3.99 1.39
N LYS A 395 7.33 -3.07 1.33
CA LYS A 395 5.89 -3.41 1.45
C LYS A 395 5.37 -4.32 0.34
N TYR A 396 6.08 -4.36 -0.79
CA TYR A 396 5.74 -5.16 -1.96
C TYR A 396 6.53 -6.48 -2.04
N GLN A 397 7.53 -6.65 -1.18
CA GLN A 397 8.37 -7.84 -1.09
C GLN A 397 7.66 -8.88 -0.21
N ARG A 398 6.66 -9.55 -0.80
CA ARG A 398 5.90 -10.57 -0.10
C ARG A 398 6.65 -11.89 -0.18
N GLU A 399 6.98 -12.45 0.98
CA GLU A 399 7.63 -13.76 1.08
C GLU A 399 6.74 -14.87 0.52
N LEU A 400 7.38 -15.85 -0.13
CA LEU A 400 6.75 -17.11 -0.52
C LEU A 400 6.14 -17.83 0.68
N PHE A 401 5.08 -18.59 0.41
CA PHE A 401 4.46 -19.46 1.41
C PHE A 401 5.48 -20.42 2.04
N SER A 402 6.41 -20.97 1.25
CA SER A 402 7.45 -21.88 1.74
C SER A 402 8.35 -21.27 2.81
N ILE A 403 8.72 -19.99 2.68
CA ILE A 403 9.53 -19.29 3.68
C ILE A 403 8.71 -19.12 4.96
N LYS A 404 7.45 -18.67 4.83
CA LYS A 404 6.54 -18.50 5.99
C LYS A 404 6.27 -19.82 6.70
N ASP A 405 6.08 -20.90 5.95
CA ASP A 405 5.88 -22.25 6.47
C ASP A 405 7.13 -22.75 7.22
N SER A 406 8.33 -22.56 6.65
CA SER A 406 9.58 -22.89 7.33
C SER A 406 9.78 -22.10 8.61
N VAL A 407 9.56 -20.78 8.59
CA VAL A 407 9.64 -19.94 9.81
C VAL A 407 8.61 -20.41 10.84
N SER A 408 7.38 -20.70 10.40
CA SER A 408 6.32 -21.21 11.29
C SER A 408 6.70 -22.55 11.91
N LYS A 409 7.30 -23.47 11.15
CA LYS A 409 7.77 -24.77 11.63
C LYS A 409 8.91 -24.61 12.64
N SER A 410 9.88 -23.75 12.35
CA SER A 410 11.01 -23.47 13.25
C SER A 410 10.59 -22.83 14.56
N LEU A 411 9.50 -22.07 14.58
CA LEU A 411 8.93 -21.46 15.78
C LEU A 411 7.86 -22.34 16.45
N GLY A 412 7.57 -23.51 15.87
CA GLY A 412 6.63 -24.48 16.42
C GLY A 412 7.16 -25.12 17.71
N PRO A 413 6.28 -25.69 18.54
CA PRO A 413 6.72 -26.49 19.67
C PRO A 413 7.62 -27.64 19.19
N PRO A 414 8.59 -28.10 20.00
CA PRO A 414 9.45 -29.20 19.63
C PRO A 414 8.63 -30.45 19.31
N GLU A 415 9.00 -31.17 18.26
CA GLU A 415 8.36 -32.44 17.94
C GLU A 415 8.57 -33.42 19.09
N ILE A 416 7.50 -34.12 19.50
CA ILE A 416 7.53 -35.06 20.64
C ILE A 416 8.61 -36.15 20.45
N ASN A 417 8.99 -36.43 19.20
CA ASN A 417 10.00 -37.43 18.84
C ASN A 417 11.45 -36.93 18.92
N ASP A 418 11.67 -35.61 19.10
CA ASP A 418 12.99 -34.99 19.26
C ASP A 418 13.39 -34.78 20.72
N ILE A 419 12.55 -35.20 21.68
CA ILE A 419 12.98 -35.44 23.07
C ILE A 419 13.76 -36.76 23.13
N LYS A 420 14.84 -36.87 22.35
CA LYS A 420 15.95 -37.73 22.73
C LYS A 420 16.72 -36.92 23.76
N THR A 421 16.69 -37.37 25.01
CA THR A 421 17.63 -36.98 26.06
C THR A 421 19.05 -36.93 25.48
N THR A 422 19.49 -35.75 25.06
CA THR A 422 20.90 -35.41 24.94
C THR A 422 21.37 -35.11 26.36
N GLY A 423 21.40 -36.14 27.19
CA GLY A 423 22.29 -36.16 28.34
C GLY A 423 23.68 -36.44 27.78
N THR A 424 24.38 -35.38 27.37
CA THR A 424 25.83 -35.45 27.18
C THR A 424 26.46 -35.80 28.52
N GLN A 425 27.43 -36.70 28.48
CA GLN A 425 28.09 -37.32 29.64
C GLN A 425 28.85 -36.34 30.55
N GLU A 426 28.77 -35.02 30.29
CA GLU A 426 29.46 -33.96 31.02
C GLU A 426 28.59 -33.30 32.11
N ASP A 427 27.25 -33.39 32.03
CA ASP A 427 26.36 -32.79 33.05
C ASP A 427 26.19 -33.64 34.32
N ASN A 428 26.69 -34.89 34.31
CA ASN A 428 26.62 -35.78 35.47
C ASN A 428 27.71 -35.51 36.52
N ASP A 429 28.81 -34.86 36.13
CA ASP A 429 29.92 -34.56 37.05
C ASP A 429 29.67 -33.25 37.85
N GLU A 430 29.00 -32.24 37.27
CA GLU A 430 28.57 -31.04 38.00
C GLU A 430 27.47 -31.34 39.05
N ILE A 431 26.59 -32.31 38.79
CA ILE A 431 25.54 -32.71 39.75
C ILE A 431 26.12 -33.49 40.95
N GLN A 432 27.25 -34.20 40.77
CA GLN A 432 27.94 -34.87 41.89
C GLN A 432 28.73 -33.91 42.77
N GLU A 433 29.24 -32.81 42.22
CA GLU A 433 29.99 -31.80 42.99
C GLU A 433 29.06 -30.95 43.88
N ILE A 434 27.83 -30.64 43.41
CA ILE A 434 26.80 -29.94 44.21
C ILE A 434 26.27 -30.81 45.37
N LYS A 435 26.30 -32.15 45.25
CA LYS A 435 25.92 -33.06 46.34
C LYS A 435 26.98 -33.19 47.43
N LYS A 436 28.27 -32.96 47.13
CA LYS A 436 29.34 -32.92 48.15
C LYS A 436 29.37 -31.60 48.94
N LEU A 437 28.92 -30.50 48.33
CA LEU A 437 28.90 -29.17 48.95
C LEU A 437 27.69 -28.88 49.86
N LYS A 438 26.66 -29.74 49.90
CA LYS A 438 25.52 -29.62 50.83
C LYS A 438 25.65 -30.43 52.13
N THR A 439 26.79 -31.08 52.37
CA THR A 439 27.06 -31.83 53.60
C THR A 439 27.68 -31.00 54.73
N CYS A 440 27.91 -29.70 54.54
CA CYS A 440 28.56 -28.84 55.53
C CYS A 440 27.82 -27.51 55.80
N VAL A 441 26.50 -27.48 55.89
CA VAL A 441 25.78 -26.51 56.74
C VAL A 441 24.42 -27.12 57.07
N ASN A 442 24.29 -27.68 58.27
CA ASN A 442 23.06 -27.71 59.05
C ASN A 442 23.41 -28.19 60.46
N GLN A 443 23.88 -27.24 61.27
CA GLN A 443 23.70 -27.32 62.72
C GLN A 443 22.48 -26.47 63.07
N ASP A 444 21.60 -27.12 63.83
CA ASP A 444 20.68 -26.57 64.82
C ASP A 444 19.23 -26.14 64.46
N VAL A 445 18.31 -27.10 64.75
CA VAL A 445 17.07 -26.99 65.59
C VAL A 445 15.79 -26.35 64.96
N PRO A 446 14.53 -26.81 65.24
CA PRO A 446 13.98 -28.16 65.41
C PRO A 446 12.66 -28.44 64.62
N SER A 447 12.39 -29.74 64.46
CA SER A 447 11.08 -30.39 64.29
C SER A 447 9.79 -29.60 64.63
N SER A 448 8.88 -29.48 63.65
CA SER A 448 7.46 -29.77 63.91
C SER A 448 6.81 -30.48 62.72
N ALA A 449 6.15 -31.59 63.04
CA ALA A 449 5.60 -32.56 62.12
C ALA A 449 4.29 -32.08 61.48
N ASN A 450 4.19 -32.20 60.15
CA ASN A 450 2.96 -32.59 59.44
C ASN A 450 3.31 -32.98 58.00
N ASN A 451 3.36 -34.29 57.73
CA ASN A 451 3.68 -34.86 56.42
C ASN A 451 2.41 -34.98 55.55
N THR A 452 1.75 -33.85 55.27
CA THR A 452 0.58 -33.80 54.37
C THR A 452 0.88 -32.87 53.21
N LEU A 453 0.68 -33.35 51.99
CA LEU A 453 0.91 -32.60 50.74
C LEU A 453 -0.45 -32.41 50.07
N GLU A 454 -1.01 -31.21 50.13
CA GLU A 454 -2.21 -30.85 49.38
C GLU A 454 -1.82 -30.42 47.95
N ILE A 455 -2.48 -31.00 46.96
CA ILE A 455 -2.31 -30.67 45.55
C ILE A 455 -3.70 -30.33 45.00
N ILE A 456 -3.89 -29.09 44.53
CA ILE A 456 -5.12 -28.64 43.88
C ILE A 456 -5.04 -29.02 42.40
N ILE A 457 -6.02 -29.77 41.91
CA ILE A 457 -6.02 -30.34 40.56
C ILE A 457 -7.11 -29.67 39.72
N PRO A 458 -6.81 -29.17 38.49
CA PRO A 458 -7.80 -28.54 37.62
C PRO A 458 -8.90 -29.52 37.17
N ASP A 459 -10.12 -29.01 36.98
CA ASP A 459 -11.34 -29.78 36.66
C ASP A 459 -11.27 -30.65 35.38
N CYS A 460 -10.24 -30.49 34.56
CA CYS A 460 -10.04 -31.24 33.33
C CYS A 460 -9.15 -32.50 33.48
N VAL A 461 -8.73 -32.83 34.70
CA VAL A 461 -7.85 -33.99 34.97
C VAL A 461 -8.63 -35.08 35.69
N ASN A 462 -8.92 -36.17 34.97
CA ASN A 462 -9.75 -37.28 35.47
C ASN A 462 -8.94 -38.38 36.16
N LYS A 463 -7.60 -38.27 36.16
CA LYS A 463 -6.71 -39.31 36.68
C LYS A 463 -5.40 -38.75 37.17
N VAL A 464 -5.00 -39.16 38.37
CA VAL A 464 -3.82 -38.67 39.08
C VAL A 464 -3.03 -39.86 39.58
N VAL A 465 -1.73 -39.87 39.27
CA VAL A 465 -0.82 -40.94 39.68
C VAL A 465 0.24 -40.36 40.60
N LEU A 466 0.21 -40.77 41.87
CA LEU A 466 1.20 -40.36 42.87
C LEU A 466 2.23 -41.48 43.03
N ARG A 467 3.52 -41.14 42.82
CA ARG A 467 4.64 -42.06 43.04
C ARG A 467 5.52 -41.57 44.18
N LYS A 468 5.78 -42.45 45.15
CA LYS A 468 6.79 -42.22 46.19
C LYS A 468 7.66 -43.46 46.35
N LYS A 469 8.94 -43.29 46.04
CA LYS A 469 9.93 -44.38 45.96
C LYS A 469 9.42 -45.51 45.06
N ASP A 470 9.02 -46.63 45.66
CA ASP A 470 8.68 -47.86 44.94
C ASP A 470 7.18 -48.17 44.95
N LYS A 471 6.34 -47.23 45.42
CA LYS A 471 4.88 -47.37 45.42
C LYS A 471 4.23 -46.35 44.51
N THR A 472 3.35 -46.86 43.65
CA THR A 472 2.49 -46.07 42.77
C THR A 472 1.05 -46.21 43.25
N VAL A 473 0.39 -45.08 43.53
CA VAL A 473 -1.05 -45.03 43.81
C VAL A 473 -1.69 -44.24 42.69
N THR A 474 -2.72 -44.82 42.09
CA THR A 474 -3.50 -44.18 41.04
C THR A 474 -4.87 -43.85 41.60
N VAL A 475 -5.28 -42.59 41.48
CA VAL A 475 -6.59 -42.09 41.89
C VAL A 475 -7.27 -41.57 40.64
N GLU A 476 -8.40 -42.15 40.28
CA GLU A 476 -9.31 -41.57 39.30
C GLU A 476 -10.28 -40.67 40.06
N ILE A 477 -10.45 -39.43 39.58
CA ILE A 477 -11.24 -38.36 40.24
C ILE A 477 -12.58 -38.22 39.52
#